data_AF-A0A948BMI4-F1
#
_entry.id   AF-A0A948BMI4-F1
#
_cell.length_a   1.000
_cell.length_b   1.000
_cell.length_c   1.000
_cell.angle_alpha   90.00
_cell.angle_beta   90.00
_cell.angle_gamma   90.00
#
_symmetry.space_group_name_H-M   'P 1'
#
loop_
_entity.id
_entity.type
_entity.pdbx_description
1 polymer ?
#
loop_
_entity_poly.entity_id
_entity_poly.type
_entity_poly.pdbx_seq_one_letter_code
_entity_poly.pdbx_strand_id
1 'polypeptide(L)'
;MGKRIAAVALLMAFSLLFIIGIAAAQEVTADKIKEVAIAAVKAKGINIEEAVVIYDDGNKLMEEHFGIVQVEEPNHGILKRGFMKNYRTVYFDFKEPIKDIWVFIDKDTGEVLEVYQE
;
A
#
# COMPACT_ATOMS: atom_id res chain seq x y z
N MET A 1 23.29 -38.68 24.90
CA MET A 1 23.37 -37.43 24.10
C MET A 1 22.44 -37.40 22.88
N GLY A 2 22.19 -38.52 22.18
CA GLY A 2 21.41 -38.51 20.91
C GLY A 2 19.93 -38.09 20.97
N LYS A 3 19.24 -38.27 22.11
CA LYS A 3 17.79 -37.93 22.22
C LYS A 3 17.51 -36.43 22.25
N ARG A 4 18.47 -35.61 22.70
CA ARG A 4 18.31 -34.13 22.76
C ARG A 4 18.54 -33.49 21.39
N ILE A 5 19.39 -34.08 20.56
CA ILE A 5 19.71 -33.58 19.21
C ILE A 5 18.55 -33.84 18.25
N ALA A 6 17.90 -35.02 18.37
CA ALA A 6 16.72 -35.37 17.56
C ALA A 6 15.52 -34.45 17.85
N ALA A 7 15.30 -34.05 19.11
CA ALA A 7 14.21 -33.15 19.48
C ALA A 7 14.41 -31.73 18.94
N VAL A 8 15.65 -31.24 18.91
CA VAL A 8 15.99 -29.92 18.36
C VAL A 8 15.85 -29.88 16.85
N ALA A 9 16.24 -30.96 16.15
CA ALA A 9 16.07 -31.07 14.70
C ALA A 9 14.57 -31.14 14.31
N LEU A 10 13.75 -31.82 15.10
CA LEU A 10 12.30 -31.91 14.85
C LEU A 10 11.58 -30.57 15.07
N LEU A 11 11.99 -29.79 16.07
CA LEU A 11 11.48 -28.43 16.30
C LEU A 11 11.89 -27.47 15.19
N MET A 12 13.13 -27.56 14.68
CA MET A 12 13.56 -26.73 13.55
C MET A 12 12.78 -27.04 12.26
N ALA A 13 12.49 -28.31 11.99
CA ALA A 13 11.69 -28.71 10.82
C ALA A 13 10.24 -28.22 10.92
N PHE A 14 9.65 -28.19 12.12
CA PHE A 14 8.30 -27.62 12.34
C PHE A 14 8.27 -26.09 12.22
N SER A 15 9.33 -25.39 12.65
CA SER A 15 9.44 -23.93 12.43
C SER A 15 9.67 -23.58 10.95
N LEU A 16 10.36 -24.44 10.18
CA LEU A 16 10.50 -24.26 8.73
C LEU A 16 9.17 -24.44 7.98
N LEU A 17 8.30 -25.35 8.44
CA LEU A 17 6.97 -25.54 7.86
C LEU A 17 6.00 -24.38 8.13
N PHE A 18 6.21 -23.61 9.21
CA PHE A 18 5.46 -22.36 9.45
C PHE A 18 5.89 -21.20 8.55
N ILE A 19 7.10 -21.25 7.98
CA ILE A 19 7.62 -20.21 7.08
C ILE A 19 7.16 -20.46 5.63
N ILE A 20 6.79 -21.71 5.30
CA ILE A 20 6.19 -22.07 4.01
C ILE A 20 4.66 -22.08 4.16
N GLY A 21 4.13 -21.03 4.81
CA GLY A 21 2.73 -20.66 4.64
C GLY A 21 2.57 -20.22 3.19
N ILE A 22 1.80 -20.99 2.43
CA ILE A 22 1.40 -20.77 1.04
C ILE A 22 1.23 -19.26 0.80
N ALA A 23 2.21 -18.64 0.13
CA ALA A 23 2.12 -17.28 -0.36
C ALA A 23 1.16 -17.27 -1.56
N ALA A 24 -0.13 -17.45 -1.28
CA ALA A 24 -1.13 -16.79 -2.09
C ALA A 24 -0.81 -15.30 -1.97
N ALA A 25 -0.53 -14.63 -3.09
CA ALA A 25 -0.43 -13.19 -3.15
C ALA A 25 -1.79 -12.63 -2.68
N GLN A 26 -1.92 -12.43 -1.37
CA GLN A 26 -3.11 -11.90 -0.76
C GLN A 26 -2.99 -10.39 -0.88
N GLU A 27 -3.89 -9.79 -1.66
CA GLU A 27 -3.95 -8.34 -1.82
C GLU A 27 -3.96 -7.66 -0.45
N VAL A 28 -3.22 -6.57 -0.32
CA VAL A 28 -3.14 -5.79 0.91
C VAL A 28 -4.52 -5.21 1.21
N THR A 29 -4.98 -5.37 2.45
CA THR A 29 -6.31 -4.91 2.85
C THR A 29 -6.41 -3.38 2.79
N ALA A 30 -7.62 -2.86 2.52
CA ALA A 30 -7.87 -1.42 2.48
C ALA A 30 -7.45 -0.70 3.78
N ASP A 31 -7.68 -1.32 4.94
CA ASP A 31 -7.25 -0.78 6.23
C ASP A 31 -5.72 -0.67 6.31
N LYS A 32 -5.00 -1.70 5.83
CA LYS A 32 -3.54 -1.67 5.80
C LYS A 32 -3.01 -0.60 4.85
N ILE A 33 -3.66 -0.42 3.70
CA ILE A 33 -3.30 0.63 2.74
C ILE A 33 -3.52 2.02 3.34
N LYS A 34 -4.63 2.26 4.05
CA LYS A 34 -4.87 3.51 4.77
C LYS A 34 -3.80 3.77 5.83
N GLU A 35 -3.44 2.76 6.63
CA GLU A 35 -2.38 2.89 7.64
C GLU A 35 -1.05 3.31 7.01
N VAL A 36 -0.66 2.65 5.91
CA VAL A 36 0.57 2.95 5.18
C VAL A 36 0.53 4.38 4.63
N ALA A 37 -0.59 4.80 4.05
CA ALA A 37 -0.75 6.15 3.52
C ALA A 37 -0.61 7.22 4.62
N ILE A 38 -1.28 7.01 5.76
CA ILE A 38 -1.20 7.90 6.92
C ILE A 38 0.26 8.02 7.41
N ALA A 39 0.97 6.89 7.50
CA ALA A 39 2.37 6.90 7.91
C ALA A 39 3.25 7.66 6.90
N ALA A 40 3.01 7.49 5.60
CA ALA A 40 3.76 8.19 4.55
C ALA A 40 3.57 9.71 4.59
N VAL A 41 2.34 10.19 4.78
CA VAL A 41 2.05 11.62 4.89
C VAL A 41 2.65 12.22 6.17
N LYS A 42 2.52 11.53 7.31
CA LYS A 42 3.13 11.94 8.58
C LYS A 42 4.66 11.99 8.50
N ALA A 43 5.29 11.06 7.77
CA ALA A 43 6.74 11.05 7.56
C ALA A 43 7.24 12.27 6.76
N LYS A 44 6.37 12.90 5.96
CA LYS A 44 6.65 14.20 5.32
C LYS A 44 6.46 15.40 6.24
N GLY A 45 6.09 15.19 7.51
CA GLY A 45 5.87 16.26 8.50
C GLY A 45 4.53 16.98 8.36
N ILE A 46 3.56 16.37 7.67
CA ILE A 46 2.25 16.98 7.42
C ILE A 46 1.27 16.57 8.53
N ASN A 47 0.59 17.55 9.12
CA ASN A 47 -0.49 17.27 10.07
C ASN A 47 -1.75 16.87 9.30
N ILE A 48 -2.33 15.71 9.64
CA ILE A 48 -3.52 15.16 8.98
C ILE A 48 -4.77 15.18 9.88
N GLU A 49 -4.71 15.79 11.07
CA GLU A 49 -5.84 15.82 12.03
C GLU A 49 -7.10 16.47 11.45
N GLU A 50 -6.92 17.41 10.53
CA GLU A 50 -8.01 18.12 9.86
C GLU A 50 -8.39 17.51 8.50
N ALA A 51 -7.71 16.44 8.07
CA ALA A 51 -7.96 15.78 6.80
C ALA A 51 -9.05 14.71 6.91
N VAL A 52 -9.94 14.66 5.92
CA VAL A 52 -10.79 13.48 5.70
C VAL A 52 -9.99 12.49 4.86
N VAL A 53 -9.72 11.31 5.42
CA VAL A 53 -8.94 10.25 4.74
C VAL A 53 -9.88 9.31 3.99
N ILE A 54 -9.80 9.33 2.66
CA ILE A 54 -10.67 8.57 1.76
C ILE A 54 -9.82 7.53 1.03
N TYR A 55 -10.25 6.27 1.09
CA TYR A 55 -9.65 5.20 0.28
C TYR A 55 -10.43 5.11 -1.03
N ASP A 56 -9.74 5.34 -2.14
CA ASP A 56 -10.30 5.35 -3.48
C ASP A 56 -10.02 4.01 -4.17
N ASP A 57 -10.96 3.08 -3.99
CA ASP A 57 -10.89 1.74 -4.56
C ASP A 57 -11.16 1.79 -6.07
N GLY A 58 -10.15 1.44 -6.87
CA GLY A 58 -10.24 1.51 -8.32
C GLY A 58 -10.05 2.90 -8.91
N ASN A 59 -9.50 3.86 -8.15
CA ASN A 59 -9.08 5.18 -8.64
C ASN A 59 -10.20 6.05 -9.23
N LYS A 60 -11.43 5.91 -8.75
CA LYS A 60 -12.58 6.63 -9.29
C LYS A 60 -12.52 8.13 -9.02
N LEU A 61 -12.14 8.51 -7.79
CA LEU A 61 -11.97 9.93 -7.44
C LEU A 61 -10.83 10.54 -8.23
N MET A 62 -9.74 9.79 -8.41
CA MET A 62 -8.64 10.22 -9.26
C MET A 62 -9.09 10.40 -10.72
N GLU A 63 -9.84 9.47 -11.29
CA GLU A 63 -10.38 9.57 -12.66
C GLU A 63 -11.36 10.73 -12.80
N GLU A 64 -12.19 11.02 -11.81
CA GLU A 64 -13.08 12.18 -11.79
C GLU A 64 -12.30 13.49 -11.71
N HIS A 65 -11.22 13.53 -10.91
CA HIS A 65 -10.42 14.72 -10.67
C HIS A 65 -9.47 15.04 -11.83
N PHE A 66 -8.80 14.03 -12.41
CA PHE A 66 -7.77 14.19 -13.44
C PHE A 66 -8.17 13.67 -14.83
N GLY A 67 -9.31 12.98 -14.99
CA GLY A 67 -9.80 12.37 -16.22
C GLY A 67 -9.51 10.86 -16.34
N ILE A 68 -10.16 10.18 -17.30
CA ILE A 68 -9.99 8.74 -17.54
C ILE A 68 -8.60 8.43 -18.07
N VAL A 69 -8.01 7.41 -17.47
CA VAL A 69 -6.69 6.90 -17.76
C VAL A 69 -6.80 5.49 -18.36
N GLN A 70 -6.70 5.35 -19.68
CA GLN A 70 -6.60 4.02 -20.31
C GLN A 70 -5.15 3.57 -20.43
N VAL A 71 -4.86 2.34 -20.01
CA VAL A 71 -3.59 1.64 -20.29
C VAL A 71 -3.90 0.18 -20.58
N GLU A 72 -3.03 -0.55 -21.29
CA GLU A 72 -3.25 -1.94 -21.74
C GLU A 72 -2.57 -3.05 -20.90
N GLU A 73 -1.58 -2.80 -20.02
CA GLU A 73 -0.98 -3.88 -19.19
C GLU A 73 -0.71 -3.56 -17.70
N PRO A 74 -0.80 -4.54 -16.78
CA PRO A 74 -0.51 -4.37 -15.35
C PRO A 74 0.99 -4.22 -15.10
N ASN A 75 1.44 -2.98 -14.89
CA ASN A 75 2.83 -2.70 -14.50
C ASN A 75 2.88 -2.18 -13.04
N HIS A 76 3.84 -2.69 -12.26
CA HIS A 76 4.10 -2.34 -10.86
C HIS A 76 5.01 -1.08 -10.74
N GLY A 77 4.80 -0.05 -11.58
CA GLY A 77 5.58 1.21 -11.73
C GLY A 77 5.22 1.95 -13.05
N ILE A 78 5.31 3.28 -13.28
CA ILE A 78 6.21 4.39 -12.86
C ILE A 78 5.41 5.72 -12.76
N LEU A 79 5.78 6.65 -11.86
CA LEU A 79 5.23 8.03 -11.83
C LEU A 79 6.25 9.15 -12.11
N LYS A 80 5.88 9.99 -13.09
CA LYS A 80 6.02 11.46 -13.21
C LYS A 80 5.35 11.81 -14.56
N ARG A 81 4.01 11.81 -14.59
CA ARG A 81 3.12 11.89 -15.78
C ARG A 81 2.92 10.59 -16.59
N GLY A 82 2.79 9.46 -15.90
CA GLY A 82 2.38 8.17 -16.49
C GLY A 82 1.62 7.35 -15.45
N PHE A 83 1.02 6.23 -15.86
CA PHE A 83 0.01 5.51 -15.09
C PHE A 83 0.49 4.14 -14.62
N MET A 84 0.11 3.76 -13.40
CA MET A 84 0.27 2.40 -12.87
C MET A 84 -1.06 1.64 -13.00
N LYS A 85 -1.03 0.31 -12.94
CA LYS A 85 -2.24 -0.51 -13.10
C LYS A 85 -2.56 -1.38 -11.89
N ASN A 86 -1.73 -1.28 -10.86
CA ASN A 86 -1.81 -2.15 -9.71
C ASN A 86 -1.65 -1.39 -8.39
N TYR A 87 -2.30 -0.24 -8.31
CA TYR A 87 -2.25 0.61 -7.13
C TYR A 87 -3.63 0.89 -6.57
N ARG A 88 -3.64 1.29 -5.30
CA ARG A 88 -4.74 1.96 -4.63
C ARG A 88 -4.33 3.38 -4.30
N THR A 89 -5.33 4.24 -4.23
CA THR A 89 -5.13 5.63 -3.88
C THR A 89 -5.77 5.93 -2.55
N VAL A 90 -5.05 6.67 -1.70
CA VAL A 90 -5.63 7.28 -0.51
C VAL A 90 -5.56 8.79 -0.69
N TYR A 91 -6.74 9.40 -0.69
CA TYR A 91 -6.93 10.83 -0.81
C TYR A 91 -7.11 11.45 0.58
N PHE A 92 -6.36 12.50 0.86
CA PHE A 92 -6.47 13.30 2.07
C PHE A 92 -7.09 14.63 1.68
N ASP A 93 -8.39 14.74 1.92
CA ASP A 93 -9.19 15.92 1.67
C ASP A 93 -8.98 16.92 2.79
N PHE A 94 -8.30 18.01 2.51
CA PHE A 94 -8.05 19.07 3.47
C PHE A 94 -9.01 20.23 3.26
N LYS A 95 -9.32 20.94 4.34
CA LYS A 95 -9.96 22.25 4.20
C LYS A 95 -8.91 23.27 3.77
N GLU A 96 -9.31 24.16 2.86
CA GLU A 96 -8.57 25.38 2.53
C GLU A 96 -8.05 26.06 3.82
N PRO A 97 -6.77 26.46 3.88
CA PRO A 97 -5.82 26.65 2.78
C PRO A 97 -4.84 25.49 2.55
N ILE A 98 -5.05 24.33 3.20
CA ILE A 98 -4.15 23.19 3.06
C ILE A 98 -4.54 22.45 1.79
N LYS A 99 -3.55 22.17 0.94
CA LYS A 99 -3.77 21.47 -0.32
C LYS A 99 -3.93 19.98 -0.11
N ASP A 100 -4.73 19.36 -0.97
CA ASP A 100 -5.01 17.93 -0.91
C ASP A 100 -3.78 17.08 -1.21
N ILE A 101 -3.81 15.86 -0.67
CA ILE A 101 -2.72 14.91 -0.82
C ILE A 101 -3.25 13.59 -1.36
N TRP A 102 -2.55 13.08 -2.35
CA TRP A 102 -2.82 11.80 -2.98
C TRP A 102 -1.66 10.86 -2.69
N VAL A 103 -1.95 9.69 -2.11
CA VAL A 103 -0.94 8.66 -1.85
C VAL A 103 -1.23 7.45 -2.69
N PHE A 104 -0.26 7.06 -3.51
CA PHE A 104 -0.35 5.93 -4.42
C PHE A 104 0.40 4.74 -3.81
N ILE A 105 -0.29 3.60 -3.64
CA ILE A 105 0.26 2.42 -2.95
C ILE A 105 0.06 1.18 -3.83
N ASP A 106 1.09 0.36 -4.00
CA ASP A 106 0.98 -0.91 -4.72
C ASP A 106 0.07 -1.86 -3.95
N LYS A 107 -0.97 -2.39 -4.60
CA LYS A 107 -2.04 -3.14 -3.92
C LYS A 107 -1.58 -4.53 -3.46
N ASP A 108 -0.51 -5.08 -4.03
CA ASP A 108 -0.03 -6.44 -3.73
C ASP A 108 1.07 -6.41 -2.66
N THR A 109 1.91 -5.38 -2.68
CA THR A 109 3.07 -5.25 -1.78
C THR A 109 2.83 -4.27 -0.63
N GLY A 110 1.92 -3.32 -0.79
CA GLY A 110 1.70 -2.22 0.15
C GLY A 110 2.81 -1.17 0.14
N GLU A 111 3.68 -1.17 -0.88
CA GLU A 111 4.73 -0.18 -1.04
C GLU A 111 4.14 1.18 -1.44
N VAL A 112 4.63 2.27 -0.83
CA VAL A 112 4.27 3.64 -1.22
C VAL A 112 5.03 3.98 -2.50
N LEU A 113 4.29 4.22 -3.57
CA LEU A 113 4.82 4.50 -4.89
C LEU A 113 5.10 6.00 -5.07
N GLU A 114 4.18 6.85 -4.59
CA GLU A 114 4.33 8.31 -4.64
C GLU A 114 3.37 8.98 -3.62
N VAL A 115 3.77 10.16 -3.12
CA VAL A 115 2.91 11.04 -2.30
C VAL A 115 2.88 12.40 -2.99
N TYR A 116 1.80 12.66 -3.71
CA TYR A 116 1.57 13.87 -4.48
C TYR A 116 0.78 14.89 -3.64
N GLN A 117 1.28 16.11 -3.59
CA GLN A 117 0.61 17.26 -3.00
C GLN A 117 0.33 18.23 -4.14
N GLU A 118 -0.90 18.72 -4.25
CA GLU A 118 -1.26 19.74 -5.24
C GLU A 118 -0.51 21.07 -5.01
#